data_AF-A0A9Q1FYU8-F1
#
_entry.id   AF-A0A9Q1FYU8-F1
#
_cell.length_a   1.000
_cell.length_b   1.000
_cell.length_c   1.000
_cell.angle_alpha   90.00
_cell.angle_beta   90.00
_cell.angle_gamma   90.00
#
_symmetry.space_group_name_H-M   'P 1'
#
loop_
_entity.id
_entity.type
_entity.pdbx_description
1 polymer ?
#
loop_
_entity_poly.entity_id
_entity_poly.type
_entity_poly.pdbx_seq_one_letter_code
_entity_poly.pdbx_strand_id
1 'polypeptide(L)'
;MCRTSQSHVMTRLRFNEISRYFFAILVSLWRRVQIGRTGTRTTAIHCTGCTNSDMLSRLVFVSASALKSSGPLGAGLVQASRCLHTSPQTLAPVPPLPEEGGKTRHGIIPEEIFQFLYPKTGVTGPYMLGTGLLLYMLSKEIYVINHETFAAACIGIVIIYGTKKFGPSVAAFADKLNEDKVAKAQEVKDLATRSLTEAIQEEEKEQWRVEGRGALFDAKRNNVQMLLETNHRERLHMVTNEVKKRLDYQISLQNLHRRMQQEHLVDWVEKSVIKSITPQQEKESIAKCITDLKLLAKTTQAKATA
;
A
#
# COMPACT_ATOMS: atom_id res chain seq x y z
N MET A 1 -57.87 27.02 70.99
CA MET A 1 -56.50 27.13 70.42
C MET A 1 -55.82 25.75 70.29
N CYS A 2 -56.51 24.71 69.76
CA CYS A 2 -55.97 23.33 69.74
C CYS A 2 -56.45 22.46 68.54
N ARG A 3 -56.77 23.03 67.37
CA ARG A 3 -57.20 22.25 66.17
C ARG A 3 -56.29 22.38 64.94
N THR A 4 -55.29 23.27 64.96
CA THR A 4 -54.38 23.51 63.82
C THR A 4 -53.07 22.70 63.88
N SER A 5 -52.77 22.03 65.00
CA SER A 5 -51.52 21.25 65.14
C SER A 5 -51.63 19.82 64.59
N GLN A 6 -52.82 19.21 64.61
CA GLN A 6 -53.01 17.80 64.22
C GLN A 6 -53.02 17.57 62.69
N SER A 7 -53.47 18.54 61.90
CA SER A 7 -53.50 18.46 60.43
C SER A 7 -52.11 18.61 59.80
N HIS A 8 -51.22 19.40 60.39
CA HIS A 8 -49.85 19.57 59.91
C HIS A 8 -48.98 18.31 60.13
N VAL A 9 -49.21 17.56 61.20
CA VAL A 9 -48.46 16.32 61.49
C VAL A 9 -48.92 15.17 60.59
N MET A 10 -50.23 15.04 60.33
CA MET A 10 -50.81 14.01 59.45
C MET A 10 -50.38 14.19 57.97
N THR A 11 -50.23 15.43 57.51
CA THR A 11 -49.82 15.75 56.14
C THR A 11 -48.30 15.53 55.92
N ARG A 12 -47.48 15.80 56.95
CA ARG A 12 -46.03 15.49 56.93
C ARG A 12 -45.73 13.99 56.88
N LEU A 13 -46.54 13.17 57.56
CA LEU A 13 -46.38 11.70 57.54
C LEU A 13 -46.77 11.10 56.18
N ARG A 14 -47.84 11.58 55.54
CA ARG A 14 -48.24 11.13 54.19
C ARG A 14 -47.25 11.53 53.09
N PHE A 15 -46.62 12.70 53.19
CA PHE A 15 -45.63 13.15 52.20
C PHE A 15 -44.34 12.32 52.25
N ASN A 16 -43.93 11.89 53.44
CA ASN A 16 -42.74 11.08 53.64
C ASN A 16 -42.94 9.62 53.18
N GLU A 17 -44.15 9.08 53.29
CA GLU A 17 -44.47 7.77 52.70
C GLU A 17 -44.52 7.82 51.18
N ILE A 18 -45.18 8.82 50.57
CA ILE A 18 -45.25 8.95 49.10
C ILE A 18 -43.84 9.12 48.51
N SER A 19 -42.96 9.89 49.17
CA SER A 19 -41.57 10.02 48.74
C SER A 19 -40.79 8.70 48.83
N ARG A 20 -41.06 7.85 49.83
CA ARG A 20 -40.42 6.52 49.97
C ARG A 20 -40.93 5.52 48.96
N TYR A 21 -42.24 5.49 48.68
CA TYR A 21 -42.82 4.67 47.63
C TYR A 21 -42.33 5.11 46.25
N PHE A 22 -42.19 6.41 46.00
CA PHE A 22 -41.66 6.93 44.74
C PHE A 22 -40.18 6.58 44.56
N PHE A 23 -39.36 6.69 45.61
CA PHE A 23 -37.96 6.29 45.57
C PHE A 23 -37.80 4.77 45.39
N ALA A 24 -38.65 3.96 46.03
CA ALA A 24 -38.66 2.51 45.84
C ALA A 24 -39.09 2.10 44.43
N ILE A 25 -40.09 2.77 43.85
CA ILE A 25 -40.52 2.54 42.45
C ILE A 25 -39.41 2.94 41.48
N LEU A 26 -38.76 4.10 41.68
CA LEU A 26 -37.67 4.56 40.81
C LEU A 26 -36.44 3.62 40.88
N VAL A 27 -36.10 3.14 42.07
CA VAL A 27 -35.02 2.15 42.28
C VAL A 27 -35.39 0.79 41.68
N SER A 28 -36.65 0.37 41.77
CA SER A 28 -37.12 -0.88 41.15
C SER A 28 -37.13 -0.81 39.62
N LEU A 29 -37.49 0.34 39.05
CA LEU A 29 -37.46 0.58 37.60
C LEU A 29 -36.01 0.63 37.09
N TRP A 30 -35.13 1.28 37.85
CA TRP A 30 -33.69 1.34 37.53
C TRP A 30 -33.03 -0.05 37.63
N ARG A 31 -33.40 -0.86 38.63
CA ARG A 31 -32.94 -2.25 38.75
C ARG A 31 -33.50 -3.16 37.64
N ARG A 32 -34.72 -2.92 37.14
CA ARG A 32 -35.27 -3.62 35.95
C ARG A 32 -34.56 -3.25 34.64
N VAL A 33 -34.16 -1.99 34.48
CA VAL A 33 -33.38 -1.54 33.31
C VAL A 33 -31.96 -2.11 33.31
N GLN A 34 -31.35 -2.32 34.48
CA GLN A 34 -30.04 -2.98 34.60
C GLN A 34 -30.10 -4.51 34.44
N ILE A 35 -31.16 -5.17 34.92
CA ILE A 35 -31.30 -6.65 34.79
C ILE A 35 -31.65 -7.08 33.36
N GLY A 36 -32.14 -6.18 32.51
CA GLY A 36 -32.27 -6.41 31.05
C GLY A 36 -30.95 -6.49 30.28
N ARG A 37 -29.79 -6.26 30.93
CA ARG A 37 -28.46 -6.28 30.29
C ARG A 37 -27.69 -7.61 30.42
N THR A 38 -28.23 -8.62 31.10
CA THR A 38 -27.60 -9.95 31.23
C THR A 38 -28.57 -11.03 30.76
N GLY A 39 -28.72 -11.18 29.45
CA GLY A 39 -29.66 -12.17 28.89
C GLY A 39 -29.68 -12.27 27.38
N THR A 40 -28.57 -12.09 26.68
CA THR A 40 -28.45 -12.51 25.28
C THR A 40 -28.15 -14.01 25.23
N ARG A 41 -29.22 -14.80 25.11
CA ARG A 41 -29.16 -16.21 24.71
C ARG A 41 -28.51 -16.32 23.33
N THR A 42 -27.39 -17.02 23.29
CA THR A 42 -26.82 -17.71 22.13
C THR A 42 -27.92 -18.38 21.32
N THR A 43 -28.10 -17.98 20.06
CA THR A 43 -28.72 -18.82 19.03
C THR A 43 -27.71 -18.96 17.91
N ALA A 44 -27.15 -20.16 17.85
CA ALA A 44 -26.36 -20.64 16.74
C ALA A 44 -27.24 -20.72 15.49
N ILE A 45 -26.76 -20.16 14.38
CA ILE A 45 -27.24 -20.55 13.05
C ILE A 45 -26.06 -21.23 12.36
N HIS A 46 -26.31 -22.49 12.09
CA HIS A 46 -25.43 -23.51 11.56
C HIS A 46 -25.13 -23.25 10.07
N CYS A 47 -23.86 -23.40 9.70
CA CYS A 47 -23.40 -23.51 8.32
C CYS A 47 -23.81 -24.85 7.70
N THR A 48 -24.23 -24.82 6.45
CA THR A 48 -24.13 -25.87 5.40
C THR A 48 -24.67 -25.18 4.12
N GLY A 49 -24.02 -25.07 2.98
CA GLY A 49 -23.01 -25.91 2.32
C GLY A 49 -23.50 -26.12 0.87
N CYS A 50 -22.55 -26.28 -0.07
CA CYS A 50 -22.73 -26.63 -1.50
C CYS A 50 -23.06 -25.48 -2.47
N THR A 51 -22.53 -25.34 -3.69
CA THR A 51 -21.34 -25.79 -4.45
C THR A 51 -21.66 -25.44 -5.92
N ASN A 52 -20.64 -25.09 -6.72
CA ASN A 52 -20.62 -25.14 -8.20
C ASN A 52 -21.52 -24.08 -8.90
N SER A 53 -21.16 -23.46 -10.02
CA SER A 53 -20.09 -23.67 -11.00
C SER A 53 -20.13 -22.47 -11.96
N ASP A 54 -18.98 -22.18 -12.56
CA ASP A 54 -18.78 -21.57 -13.88
C ASP A 54 -20.00 -20.97 -14.61
N MET A 55 -19.92 -19.69 -14.94
CA MET A 55 -20.11 -19.29 -16.34
C MET A 55 -19.43 -17.96 -16.67
N LEU A 56 -18.24 -18.10 -17.27
CA LEU A 56 -17.65 -17.14 -18.19
C LEU A 56 -18.67 -16.75 -19.26
N SER A 57 -18.93 -15.45 -19.44
CA SER A 57 -19.45 -14.94 -20.70
C SER A 57 -18.65 -13.74 -21.16
N ARG A 58 -17.94 -14.00 -22.26
CA ARG A 58 -17.10 -13.12 -23.04
C ARG A 58 -17.94 -12.03 -23.68
N LEU A 59 -17.64 -10.77 -23.38
CA LEU A 59 -18.03 -9.67 -24.24
C LEU A 59 -16.75 -9.13 -24.90
N VAL A 60 -16.56 -9.58 -26.13
CA VAL A 60 -15.49 -9.16 -27.02
C VAL A 60 -15.73 -7.70 -27.39
N PHE A 61 -14.80 -6.82 -27.01
CA PHE A 61 -14.67 -5.49 -27.58
C PHE A 61 -14.24 -5.63 -29.04
N VAL A 62 -15.14 -5.33 -29.99
CA VAL A 62 -14.79 -5.14 -31.40
C VAL A 62 -14.78 -3.64 -31.70
N SER A 63 -13.62 -3.21 -32.21
CA SER A 63 -13.27 -1.89 -32.69
C SER A 63 -14.23 -1.40 -33.79
N ALA A 64 -14.62 -0.12 -33.71
CA ALA A 64 -15.07 0.65 -34.86
C ALA A 64 -14.40 2.03 -34.81
N SER A 65 -13.16 2.07 -35.26
CA SER A 65 -12.55 3.31 -35.74
C SER A 65 -13.11 3.62 -37.13
N ALA A 66 -13.34 4.92 -37.39
CA ALA A 66 -13.60 5.54 -38.68
C ALA A 66 -15.04 5.52 -39.24
N LEU A 67 -15.80 6.58 -38.96
CA LEU A 67 -16.42 7.35 -40.04
C LEU A 67 -16.55 8.82 -39.64
N LYS A 68 -15.70 9.64 -40.25
CA LYS A 68 -15.69 11.10 -40.16
C LYS A 68 -16.22 11.61 -41.50
N SER A 69 -17.43 12.16 -41.57
CA SER A 69 -17.79 13.31 -42.44
C SER A 69 -19.31 13.58 -42.51
N SER A 70 -19.60 14.89 -42.50
CA SER A 70 -20.71 15.62 -43.15
C SER A 70 -22.18 15.40 -42.73
N GLY A 71 -22.75 16.47 -42.15
CA GLY A 71 -24.10 16.95 -42.48
C GLY A 71 -25.17 16.81 -41.39
N PRO A 72 -25.75 17.92 -40.87
CA PRO A 72 -26.91 17.88 -39.99
C PRO A 72 -28.20 17.86 -40.83
N LEU A 73 -29.20 17.06 -40.46
CA LEU A 73 -30.63 17.24 -40.69
C LEU A 73 -31.37 15.92 -40.41
N GLY A 74 -32.44 15.98 -39.62
CA GLY A 74 -33.42 14.90 -39.51
C GLY A 74 -33.68 14.45 -38.08
N ALA A 75 -34.52 15.19 -37.37
CA ALA A 75 -35.17 14.73 -36.16
C ALA A 75 -36.06 13.51 -36.48
N GLY A 76 -35.50 12.31 -36.33
CA GLY A 76 -36.20 11.04 -36.36
C GLY A 76 -36.32 10.50 -34.94
N LEU A 77 -37.53 10.58 -34.39
CA LEU A 77 -37.92 10.10 -33.07
C LEU A 77 -37.67 8.57 -32.96
N VAL A 78 -36.48 8.16 -32.56
CA VAL A 78 -36.26 6.78 -32.09
C VAL A 78 -36.91 6.70 -30.74
N GLN A 79 -38.11 6.13 -30.73
CA GLN A 79 -38.87 5.74 -29.56
C GLN A 79 -38.10 4.63 -28.84
N ALA A 80 -37.05 5.03 -28.13
CA ALA A 80 -36.47 4.22 -27.07
C ALA A 80 -37.62 3.96 -26.10
N SER A 81 -38.09 2.72 -26.08
CA SER A 81 -38.91 2.23 -24.99
C SER A 81 -38.10 2.51 -23.72
N ARG A 82 -38.45 3.59 -23.03
CA ARG A 82 -38.05 3.80 -21.64
C ARG A 82 -38.67 2.62 -20.92
N CYS A 83 -37.90 1.54 -20.77
CA CYS A 83 -38.05 0.71 -19.60
C CYS A 83 -37.95 1.72 -18.45
N LEU A 84 -39.11 2.07 -17.89
CA LEU A 84 -39.21 2.70 -16.59
C LEU A 84 -38.55 1.69 -15.66
N HIS A 85 -37.24 1.83 -15.55
CA HIS A 85 -36.46 1.27 -14.48
C HIS A 85 -37.00 1.99 -13.25
N THR A 86 -38.08 1.48 -12.68
CA THR A 86 -38.33 1.61 -11.25
C THR A 86 -37.21 0.83 -10.57
N SER A 87 -35.99 1.35 -10.70
CA SER A 87 -34.96 1.15 -9.71
C SER A 87 -35.60 1.60 -8.41
N PRO A 88 -35.63 0.78 -7.36
CA PRO A 88 -36.11 1.24 -6.07
C PRO A 88 -35.27 2.48 -5.71
N GLN A 89 -35.93 3.62 -5.58
CA GLN A 89 -35.33 4.92 -5.27
C GLN A 89 -34.58 4.94 -3.92
N THR A 90 -34.52 3.81 -3.22
CA THR A 90 -33.83 3.59 -1.95
C THR A 90 -32.31 3.47 -2.05
N LEU A 91 -31.72 3.40 -3.26
CA LEU A 91 -30.26 3.36 -3.44
C LEU A 91 -29.62 4.68 -3.90
N ALA A 92 -30.40 5.76 -4.02
CA ALA A 92 -29.83 7.06 -4.32
C ALA A 92 -28.96 7.54 -3.14
N PRO A 93 -27.75 8.08 -3.40
CA PRO A 93 -26.96 8.71 -2.35
C PRO A 93 -27.77 9.84 -1.71
N VAL A 94 -28.19 9.64 -0.46
CA VAL A 94 -28.84 10.68 0.33
C VAL A 94 -27.77 11.68 0.74
N PRO A 95 -28.02 12.99 0.69
CA PRO A 95 -27.08 13.97 1.22
C PRO A 95 -26.72 13.64 2.67
N PRO A 96 -25.47 13.89 3.10
CA PRO A 96 -25.08 13.68 4.49
C PRO A 96 -25.96 14.51 5.42
N LEU A 97 -26.24 13.98 6.61
CA LEU A 97 -26.98 14.74 7.62
C LEU A 97 -26.11 15.94 8.07
N PRO A 98 -26.72 17.09 8.36
CA PRO A 98 -25.99 18.21 8.95
C PRO A 98 -25.47 17.81 10.34
N GLU A 99 -24.23 18.21 10.65
CA GLU A 99 -23.54 17.91 11.92
C GLU A 99 -24.24 18.53 13.15
N GLU A 100 -24.82 19.72 12.97
CA GLU A 100 -25.55 20.42 14.04
C GLU A 100 -27.04 20.58 13.70
N GLY A 101 -27.88 20.28 14.69
CA GLY A 101 -29.31 20.55 14.61
C GLY A 101 -29.67 22.01 14.94
N GLY A 102 -30.90 22.41 14.61
CA GLY A 102 -31.42 23.74 14.93
C GLY A 102 -31.37 24.03 16.44
N LYS A 103 -30.83 25.19 16.81
CA LYS A 103 -30.68 25.59 18.21
C LYS A 103 -32.05 25.79 18.87
N THR A 104 -32.24 25.21 20.06
CA THR A 104 -33.50 25.30 20.81
C THR A 104 -33.24 25.92 22.18
N ARG A 105 -34.03 26.94 22.57
CA ARG A 105 -34.00 27.53 23.91
C ARG A 105 -35.05 26.86 24.80
N HIS A 106 -34.72 26.64 26.08
CA HIS A 106 -35.61 26.02 27.08
C HIS A 106 -36.11 24.61 26.72
N GLY A 107 -35.45 23.91 25.79
CA GLY A 107 -35.74 22.54 25.38
C GLY A 107 -36.97 22.34 24.49
N ILE A 108 -37.89 23.30 24.43
CA ILE A 108 -39.16 23.18 23.68
C ILE A 108 -39.29 24.22 22.56
N ILE A 109 -38.71 25.41 22.73
CA ILE A 109 -38.95 26.54 21.82
C ILE A 109 -37.72 26.73 20.92
N PRO A 110 -37.85 26.55 19.59
CA PRO A 110 -36.73 26.74 18.67
C PRO A 110 -36.29 28.21 18.63
N GLU A 111 -35.01 28.45 18.38
CA GLU A 111 -34.44 29.79 18.21
C GLU A 111 -35.13 30.58 17.08
N GLU A 112 -35.64 29.87 16.06
CA GLU A 112 -36.36 30.46 14.92
C GLU A 112 -37.51 31.37 15.34
N ILE A 113 -38.25 31.00 16.39
CA ILE A 113 -39.35 31.82 16.93
C ILE A 113 -38.81 33.09 17.61
N PHE A 114 -37.66 32.99 18.28
CA PHE A 114 -37.00 34.14 18.88
C PHE A 114 -36.47 35.08 17.80
N GLN A 115 -35.88 34.55 16.73
CA GLN A 115 -35.35 35.33 15.62
C GLN A 115 -36.45 36.04 14.82
N PHE A 116 -37.61 35.40 14.66
CA PHE A 116 -38.79 36.01 14.05
C PHE A 116 -39.32 37.22 14.83
N LEU A 117 -39.33 37.15 16.17
CA LEU A 117 -39.87 38.20 17.05
C LEU A 117 -38.84 39.28 17.42
N TYR A 118 -37.55 38.98 17.28
CA TYR A 118 -36.43 39.88 17.58
C TYR A 118 -36.54 41.27 16.91
N PRO A 119 -36.81 41.41 15.60
CA PRO A 119 -36.85 42.73 14.94
C PRO A 119 -38.00 43.63 15.40
N LYS A 120 -39.00 43.09 16.10
CA LYS A 120 -40.20 43.84 16.54
C LYS A 120 -40.22 44.12 18.04
N THR A 121 -39.71 43.19 18.84
CA THR A 121 -39.91 43.20 20.29
C THR A 121 -38.62 42.96 21.07
N GLY A 122 -37.48 42.86 20.37
CA GLY A 122 -36.17 42.59 20.96
C GLY A 122 -36.07 41.22 21.62
N VAL A 123 -35.01 41.01 22.42
CA VAL A 123 -34.75 39.75 23.13
C VAL A 123 -35.85 39.42 24.13
N THR A 124 -36.45 40.44 24.76
CA THR A 124 -37.46 40.28 25.81
C THR A 124 -38.84 39.92 25.27
N GLY A 125 -39.12 40.22 24.01
CA GLY A 125 -40.41 40.00 23.37
C GLY A 125 -40.98 38.58 23.53
N PRO A 126 -40.27 37.53 23.09
CA PRO A 126 -40.73 36.15 23.24
C PRO A 126 -40.96 35.74 24.70
N TYR A 127 -40.15 36.26 25.64
CA TYR A 127 -40.32 35.98 27.06
C TYR A 127 -41.57 36.66 27.62
N MET A 128 -41.83 37.91 27.24
CA MET A 128 -43.04 38.63 27.65
C MET A 128 -44.30 38.05 27.01
N LEU A 129 -44.20 37.53 25.78
CA LEU A 129 -45.28 36.79 25.12
C LEU A 129 -45.56 35.48 25.88
N GLY A 130 -44.51 34.73 26.24
CA GLY A 130 -44.67 33.48 27.00
C GLY A 130 -45.28 33.69 28.38
N THR A 131 -44.81 34.67 29.14
CA THR A 131 -45.39 35.00 30.47
C THR A 131 -46.79 35.59 30.34
N GLY A 132 -47.03 36.44 29.33
CA GLY A 132 -48.34 37.01 29.04
C GLY A 132 -49.37 35.96 28.65
N LEU A 133 -48.99 34.97 27.82
CA LEU A 133 -49.85 33.85 27.45
C LEU A 133 -50.18 32.98 28.68
N LEU A 134 -49.18 32.68 29.52
CA LEU A 134 -49.38 31.91 30.75
C LEU A 134 -50.32 32.62 31.72
N LEU A 135 -50.14 33.93 31.93
CA LEU A 135 -51.01 34.74 32.79
C LEU A 135 -52.44 34.85 32.21
N TYR A 136 -52.56 34.96 30.88
CA TYR A 136 -53.85 34.97 30.20
C TYR A 136 -54.61 33.65 30.37
N MET A 137 -53.94 32.50 30.22
CA MET A 137 -54.54 31.17 30.42
C MET A 137 -55.03 30.96 31.85
N LEU A 138 -54.31 31.52 32.84
CA LEU A 138 -54.73 31.51 34.25
C LEU A 138 -55.90 32.46 34.50
N SER A 139 -55.85 33.69 33.96
CA SER A 139 -56.89 34.71 34.15
C SER A 139 -58.22 34.38 33.46
N LYS A 140 -58.20 33.60 32.38
CA LYS A 140 -59.41 33.15 31.66
C LYS A 140 -59.89 31.76 32.09
N GLU A 141 -59.32 31.20 33.16
CA GLU A 141 -59.63 29.86 33.69
C GLU A 141 -59.53 28.73 32.63
N ILE A 142 -58.84 28.98 31.51
CA ILE A 142 -58.55 27.94 30.49
C ILE A 142 -57.62 26.88 31.10
N TYR A 143 -56.80 27.28 32.07
CA TYR A 143 -55.98 26.38 32.88
C TYR A 143 -56.44 26.40 34.35
N VAL A 144 -57.27 25.42 34.73
CA VAL A 144 -57.80 25.27 36.09
C VAL A 144 -56.77 24.59 37.00
N ILE A 145 -56.43 25.25 38.13
CA ILE A 145 -55.48 24.70 39.12
C ILE A 145 -56.18 23.63 39.96
N ASN A 146 -56.05 22.38 39.52
CA ASN A 146 -56.51 21.19 40.23
C ASN A 146 -55.33 20.42 40.84
N HIS A 147 -55.63 19.40 41.66
CA HIS A 147 -54.59 18.51 42.23
C HIS A 147 -53.71 17.83 41.15
N GLU A 148 -54.22 17.67 39.94
CA GLU A 148 -53.50 17.13 38.78
C GLU A 148 -52.40 18.08 38.26
N THR A 149 -52.55 19.41 38.38
CA THR A 149 -51.52 20.36 37.91
C THR A 149 -50.28 20.32 38.80
N PHE A 150 -50.45 20.03 40.09
CA PHE A 150 -49.33 19.80 41.01
C PHE A 150 -48.59 18.50 40.66
N ALA A 151 -49.32 17.44 40.33
CA ALA A 151 -48.72 16.20 39.85
C ALA A 151 -47.94 16.38 38.53
N ALA A 152 -48.50 17.14 37.57
CA ALA A 152 -47.82 17.47 36.31
C ALA A 152 -46.53 18.28 36.54
N ALA A 153 -46.54 19.25 37.47
CA ALA A 153 -45.35 20.01 37.83
C ALA A 153 -44.25 19.13 38.43
N CYS A 154 -44.60 18.21 39.33
CA CYS A 154 -43.64 17.25 39.89
C CYS A 154 -43.04 16.32 38.82
N ILE A 155 -43.85 15.81 37.89
CA ILE A 155 -43.38 14.97 36.78
C ILE A 155 -42.46 15.78 35.84
N GLY A 156 -42.81 17.03 35.52
CA GLY A 156 -41.98 17.92 34.71
C GLY A 156 -40.59 18.18 35.31
N ILE A 157 -40.51 18.39 36.63
CA ILE A 157 -39.22 18.57 37.34
C ILE A 157 -38.35 17.32 37.23
N VAL A 158 -38.94 16.12 37.40
CA VAL A 158 -38.21 14.85 37.28
C VAL A 158 -37.68 14.64 35.86
N ILE A 159 -38.47 14.97 34.83
CA ILE A 159 -38.05 14.86 33.43
C ILE A 159 -36.88 15.81 33.14
N ILE A 160 -36.93 17.07 33.58
CA ILE A 160 -35.84 18.04 33.41
C ILE A 160 -34.57 17.58 34.13
N TYR A 161 -34.70 17.00 35.33
CA TYR A 161 -33.57 16.46 36.07
C TYR A 161 -32.95 15.25 35.34
N GLY A 162 -33.80 14.34 34.83
CA GLY A 162 -33.38 13.17 34.08
C GLY A 162 -32.63 13.52 32.80
N THR A 163 -33.15 14.46 32.00
CA THR A 163 -32.49 14.88 30.74
C THR A 163 -31.16 15.58 30.99
N LYS A 164 -31.05 16.41 32.04
CA LYS A 164 -29.78 17.07 32.39
C LYS A 164 -28.72 16.11 32.90
N LYS A 165 -29.09 15.07 33.66
CA LYS A 165 -28.13 14.12 34.25
C LYS A 165 -27.76 12.97 33.31
N PHE A 166 -28.73 12.40 32.58
CA PHE A 166 -28.49 11.26 31.70
C PHE A 166 -28.26 11.65 30.23
N GLY A 167 -28.62 12.87 29.83
CA GLY A 167 -28.39 13.41 28.49
C GLY A 167 -26.97 13.17 27.95
N PRO A 168 -25.89 13.62 28.64
CA PRO A 168 -24.53 13.46 28.12
C PRO A 168 -24.11 12.00 27.99
N SER A 169 -24.56 11.12 28.89
CA SER A 169 -24.25 9.68 28.82
C SER A 169 -24.97 8.97 27.68
N VAL A 170 -26.19 9.40 27.33
CA VAL A 170 -26.96 8.81 26.23
C VAL A 170 -26.45 9.32 24.88
N ALA A 171 -26.09 10.61 24.78
CA ALA A 171 -25.47 11.18 23.59
C ALA A 171 -24.15 10.47 23.24
N ALA A 172 -23.22 10.39 24.21
CA ALA A 172 -21.95 9.70 24.01
C ALA A 172 -22.10 8.20 23.68
N PHE A 173 -23.20 7.57 24.11
CA PHE A 173 -23.50 6.18 23.74
C PHE A 173 -24.03 6.07 22.31
N ALA A 174 -24.88 7.00 21.86
CA ALA A 174 -25.36 7.05 20.49
C ALA A 174 -24.22 7.31 19.50
N ASP A 175 -23.31 8.22 19.83
CA ASP A 175 -22.14 8.54 19.00
C ASP A 175 -21.24 7.33 18.84
N LYS A 176 -20.91 6.63 19.94
CA LYS A 176 -20.13 5.38 19.91
C LYS A 176 -20.76 4.30 19.04
N LEU A 177 -22.08 4.13 19.09
CA LEU A 177 -22.77 3.14 18.25
C LEU A 177 -22.69 3.49 16.76
N ASN A 178 -22.62 4.77 16.42
CA ASN A 178 -22.44 5.20 15.04
C ASN A 178 -20.98 4.99 14.59
N GLU A 179 -20.01 5.39 15.42
CA GLU A 179 -18.58 5.16 15.20
C GLU A 179 -18.26 3.68 15.00
N ASP A 180 -18.77 2.78 15.85
CA ASP A 180 -18.57 1.34 15.74
C ASP A 180 -19.13 0.76 14.44
N LYS A 181 -20.26 1.28 13.95
CA LYS A 181 -20.86 0.83 12.68
C LYS A 181 -20.02 1.30 11.49
N VAL A 182 -19.57 2.55 11.51
CA VAL A 182 -18.71 3.12 10.47
C VAL A 182 -17.36 2.41 10.45
N ALA A 183 -16.76 2.15 11.62
CA ALA A 183 -15.50 1.44 11.76
C ALA A 183 -15.59 0.01 11.20
N LYS A 184 -16.62 -0.76 11.56
CA LYS A 184 -16.83 -2.12 11.01
C LYS A 184 -17.04 -2.10 9.50
N ALA A 185 -17.81 -1.15 8.98
CA ALA A 185 -18.01 -1.01 7.54
C ALA A 185 -16.69 -0.68 6.81
N GLN A 186 -15.87 0.18 7.41
CA GLN A 186 -14.56 0.55 6.88
C GLN A 186 -13.57 -0.61 6.94
N GLU A 187 -13.53 -1.37 8.04
CA GLU A 187 -12.69 -2.57 8.18
C GLU A 187 -13.04 -3.62 7.12
N VAL A 188 -14.32 -3.93 6.91
CA VAL A 188 -14.75 -4.88 5.89
C VAL A 188 -14.36 -4.40 4.48
N LYS A 189 -14.53 -3.11 4.19
CA LYS A 189 -14.11 -2.51 2.92
C LYS A 189 -12.60 -2.58 2.73
N ASP A 190 -11.82 -2.28 3.75
CA ASP A 190 -10.36 -2.30 3.70
C ASP A 190 -9.84 -3.74 3.55
N LEU A 191 -10.42 -4.70 4.25
CA LEU A 191 -10.11 -6.12 4.08
C LEU A 191 -10.41 -6.61 2.66
N ALA A 192 -11.58 -6.25 2.11
CA ALA A 192 -11.94 -6.59 0.74
C ALA A 192 -11.01 -5.91 -0.30
N THR A 193 -10.63 -4.65 -0.06
CA THR A 193 -9.71 -3.93 -0.95
C THR A 193 -8.31 -4.54 -0.91
N ARG A 194 -7.83 -4.93 0.28
CA ARG A 194 -6.54 -5.61 0.45
C ARG A 194 -6.53 -6.97 -0.23
N SER A 195 -7.55 -7.80 0.01
CA SER A 195 -7.60 -9.14 -0.60
C SER A 195 -7.65 -9.08 -2.13
N LEU A 196 -8.40 -8.11 -2.69
CA LEU A 196 -8.40 -7.87 -4.14
C LEU A 196 -7.05 -7.38 -4.65
N THR A 197 -6.36 -6.51 -3.90
CA THR A 197 -5.03 -6.00 -4.28
C THR A 197 -3.98 -7.12 -4.24
N GLU A 198 -4.02 -7.97 -3.22
CA GLU A 198 -3.15 -9.14 -3.08
C GLU A 198 -3.36 -10.13 -4.23
N ALA A 199 -4.63 -10.41 -4.58
CA ALA A 199 -4.96 -11.26 -5.73
C ALA A 199 -4.42 -10.69 -7.05
N ILE A 200 -4.54 -9.38 -7.28
CA ILE A 200 -3.99 -8.72 -8.49
C ILE A 200 -2.46 -8.87 -8.54
N GLN A 201 -1.77 -8.69 -7.41
CA GLN A 201 -0.31 -8.84 -7.36
C GLN A 201 0.14 -10.30 -7.58
N GLU A 202 -0.66 -11.26 -7.14
CA GLU A 202 -0.39 -12.67 -7.38
C GLU A 202 -0.57 -13.04 -8.85
N GLU A 203 -1.64 -12.57 -9.50
CA GLU A 203 -1.88 -12.74 -10.94
C GLU A 203 -0.78 -12.07 -11.79
N GLU A 204 -0.34 -10.86 -11.44
CA GLU A 204 0.77 -10.19 -12.12
C GLU A 204 2.07 -11.00 -12.03
N LYS A 205 2.35 -11.59 -10.86
CA LYS A 205 3.49 -12.50 -10.69
C LYS A 205 3.34 -13.76 -11.53
N GLU A 206 2.12 -14.27 -11.72
CA GLU A 206 1.88 -15.41 -12.60
C GLU A 206 2.10 -15.08 -14.07
N GLN A 207 1.62 -13.93 -14.52
CA GLN A 207 1.89 -13.44 -15.87
C GLN A 207 3.40 -13.30 -16.11
N TRP A 208 4.12 -12.68 -15.16
CA TRP A 208 5.59 -12.59 -15.20
C TRP A 208 6.27 -13.97 -15.25
N ARG A 209 5.79 -14.94 -14.47
CA ARG A 209 6.30 -16.32 -14.50
C ARG A 209 6.08 -16.99 -15.85
N VAL A 210 4.95 -16.72 -16.51
CA VAL A 210 4.63 -17.27 -17.85
C VAL A 210 5.52 -16.64 -18.91
N GLU A 211 5.70 -15.32 -18.89
CA GLU A 211 6.62 -14.61 -19.80
C GLU A 211 8.06 -15.11 -19.67
N GLY A 212 8.52 -15.34 -18.43
CA GLY A 212 9.85 -15.90 -18.15
C GLY A 212 10.11 -17.29 -18.75
N ARG A 213 9.06 -18.09 -19.02
CA ARG A 213 9.22 -19.41 -19.67
C ARG A 213 9.76 -19.29 -21.09
N GLY A 214 9.38 -18.25 -21.83
CA GLY A 214 9.88 -17.98 -23.18
C GLY A 214 11.40 -17.77 -23.17
N ALA A 215 11.85 -16.88 -22.28
CA ALA A 215 13.28 -16.59 -22.09
C ALA A 215 14.08 -17.84 -21.70
N LEU A 216 13.52 -18.73 -20.86
CA LEU A 216 14.16 -19.98 -20.49
C LEU A 216 14.35 -20.92 -21.70
N PHE A 217 13.33 -21.02 -22.57
CA PHE A 217 13.44 -21.84 -23.78
C PHE A 217 14.42 -21.23 -24.80
N ASP A 218 14.45 -19.91 -24.94
CA ASP A 218 15.40 -19.22 -25.81
C ASP A 218 16.84 -19.39 -25.31
N ALA A 219 17.08 -19.26 -24.01
CA ALA A 219 18.38 -19.54 -23.42
C ALA A 219 18.85 -20.98 -23.69
N LYS A 220 17.94 -21.97 -23.60
CA LYS A 220 18.25 -23.37 -23.93
C LYS A 220 18.59 -23.55 -25.41
N ARG A 221 17.83 -22.94 -26.33
CA ARG A 221 18.11 -22.99 -27.78
C ARG A 221 19.47 -22.36 -28.09
N ASN A 222 19.75 -21.19 -27.52
CA ASN A 222 21.01 -20.47 -27.71
C ASN A 222 22.20 -21.26 -27.15
N ASN A 223 22.05 -21.91 -25.99
CA ASN A 223 23.09 -22.78 -25.44
C ASN A 223 23.41 -23.96 -26.36
N VAL A 224 22.40 -24.60 -26.96
CA VAL A 224 22.61 -25.69 -27.91
C VAL A 224 23.31 -25.17 -29.18
N GLN A 225 22.87 -24.03 -29.72
CA GLN A 225 23.53 -23.41 -30.88
C GLN A 225 24.99 -23.07 -30.59
N MET A 226 25.27 -22.48 -29.44
CA MET A 226 26.64 -22.15 -29.01
C MET A 226 27.51 -23.41 -28.89
N LEU A 227 26.98 -24.50 -28.30
CA LEU A 227 27.71 -25.76 -28.19
C LEU A 227 28.05 -26.36 -29.57
N LEU A 228 27.14 -26.27 -30.53
CA LEU A 228 27.36 -26.74 -31.90
C LEU A 228 28.45 -25.91 -32.61
N GLU A 229 28.40 -24.59 -32.46
CA GLU A 229 29.42 -23.67 -33.00
C GLU A 229 30.80 -23.91 -32.37
N THR A 230 30.85 -24.08 -31.05
CA THR A 230 32.11 -24.40 -30.34
C THR A 230 32.69 -25.71 -30.85
N ASN A 231 31.89 -26.78 -30.94
CA ASN A 231 32.35 -28.07 -31.48
C ASN A 231 32.85 -27.95 -32.92
N HIS A 232 32.17 -27.15 -33.76
CA HIS A 232 32.59 -26.92 -35.13
C HIS A 232 33.96 -26.22 -35.18
N ARG A 233 34.14 -25.16 -34.40
CA ARG A 233 35.41 -24.41 -34.30
C ARG A 233 36.53 -25.27 -33.73
N GLU A 234 36.27 -26.07 -32.70
CA GLU A 234 37.24 -27.01 -32.13
C GLU A 234 37.75 -28.00 -33.19
N ARG A 235 36.85 -28.57 -33.99
CA ARG A 235 37.23 -29.48 -35.09
C ARG A 235 38.11 -28.79 -36.13
N LEU A 236 37.78 -27.56 -36.52
CA LEU A 236 38.60 -26.77 -37.45
C LEU A 236 39.98 -26.42 -36.86
N HIS A 237 40.02 -26.01 -35.58
CA HIS A 237 41.26 -25.72 -34.88
C HIS A 237 42.13 -26.96 -34.70
N MET A 238 41.53 -28.13 -34.44
CA MET A 238 42.25 -29.39 -34.36
C MET A 238 42.95 -29.70 -35.69
N VAL A 239 42.23 -29.64 -36.82
CA VAL A 239 42.81 -29.88 -38.15
C VAL A 239 43.92 -28.86 -38.45
N THR A 240 43.67 -27.58 -38.19
CA THR A 240 44.65 -26.50 -38.40
C THR A 240 45.92 -26.72 -37.57
N ASN A 241 45.77 -27.10 -36.30
CA ASN A 241 46.90 -27.39 -35.41
C ASN A 241 47.68 -28.62 -35.87
N GLU A 242 47.00 -29.68 -36.33
CA GLU A 242 47.69 -30.86 -36.84
C GLU A 242 48.50 -30.56 -38.10
N VAL A 243 47.95 -29.81 -39.06
CA VAL A 243 48.69 -29.37 -40.26
C VAL A 243 49.88 -28.50 -39.87
N LYS A 244 49.68 -27.55 -38.95
CA LYS A 244 50.76 -26.70 -38.44
C LYS A 244 51.86 -27.51 -37.77
N LYS A 245 51.53 -28.49 -36.92
CA LYS A 245 52.54 -29.37 -36.30
C LYS A 245 53.41 -30.08 -37.33
N ARG A 246 52.83 -30.54 -38.46
CA ARG A 246 53.61 -31.16 -39.54
C ARG A 246 54.57 -30.18 -40.20
N LEU A 247 54.12 -28.95 -40.45
CA LEU A 247 54.96 -27.91 -41.05
C LEU A 247 56.06 -27.44 -40.08
N ASP A 248 55.71 -27.16 -38.83
CA ASP A 248 56.65 -26.76 -37.78
C ASP A 248 57.71 -27.86 -37.56
N TYR A 249 57.32 -29.13 -37.64
CA TYR A 249 58.25 -30.26 -37.60
C TYR A 249 59.27 -30.20 -38.74
N GLN A 250 58.83 -29.97 -39.99
CA GLN A 250 59.74 -29.84 -41.13
C GLN A 250 60.69 -28.64 -40.99
N ILE A 251 60.18 -27.49 -40.56
CA ILE A 251 61.01 -26.30 -40.31
C ILE A 251 62.03 -26.59 -39.19
N SER A 252 61.62 -27.28 -38.14
CA SER A 252 62.51 -27.66 -37.04
C SER A 252 63.63 -28.61 -37.48
N LEU A 253 63.33 -29.55 -38.38
CA LEU A 253 64.33 -30.44 -38.98
C LEU A 253 65.32 -29.68 -39.85
N GLN A 254 64.84 -28.74 -40.67
CA GLN A 254 65.71 -27.88 -41.47
C GLN A 254 66.63 -27.03 -40.60
N ASN A 255 66.09 -26.41 -39.55
CA ASN A 255 66.86 -25.64 -38.59
C ASN A 255 67.86 -26.50 -37.80
N LEU A 256 67.52 -27.75 -37.48
CA LEU A 256 68.44 -28.70 -36.86
C LEU A 256 69.57 -29.07 -37.83
N HIS A 257 69.25 -29.39 -39.08
CA HIS A 257 70.26 -29.73 -40.08
C HIS A 257 71.24 -28.59 -40.31
N ARG A 258 70.73 -27.35 -40.44
CA ARG A 258 71.57 -26.16 -40.59
C ARG A 258 72.45 -25.91 -39.37
N ARG A 259 71.93 -26.12 -38.14
CA ARG A 259 72.72 -26.03 -36.91
C ARG A 259 73.83 -27.08 -36.86
N MET A 260 73.51 -28.34 -37.15
CA MET A 260 74.50 -29.42 -37.17
C MET A 260 75.58 -29.20 -38.23
N GLN A 261 75.22 -28.70 -39.41
CA GLN A 261 76.18 -28.29 -40.45
C GLN A 261 77.09 -27.16 -39.96
N GLN A 262 76.53 -26.16 -39.29
CA GLN A 262 77.30 -25.05 -38.74
C GLN A 262 78.25 -25.50 -37.62
N GLU A 263 77.78 -26.33 -36.69
CA GLU A 263 78.61 -26.91 -35.63
C GLU A 263 79.73 -27.76 -36.21
N HIS A 264 79.43 -28.64 -37.18
CA HIS A 264 80.43 -29.45 -37.85
C HIS A 264 81.47 -28.61 -38.61
N LEU A 265 81.03 -27.53 -39.28
CA LEU A 265 81.92 -26.60 -39.96
C LEU A 265 82.85 -25.90 -38.96
N VAL A 266 82.32 -25.40 -37.84
CA VAL A 266 83.12 -24.75 -36.78
C VAL A 266 84.15 -25.72 -36.23
N ASP A 267 83.75 -26.94 -35.86
CA ASP A 267 84.65 -27.99 -35.36
C ASP A 267 85.73 -28.36 -36.39
N TRP A 268 85.36 -28.47 -37.67
CA TRP A 268 86.29 -28.80 -38.74
C TRP A 268 87.31 -27.68 -38.98
N VAL A 269 86.85 -26.42 -38.99
CA VAL A 269 87.71 -25.24 -39.12
C VAL A 269 88.66 -25.16 -37.93
N GLU A 270 88.17 -25.33 -36.71
CA GLU A 270 88.99 -25.31 -35.49
C GLU A 270 90.09 -26.39 -35.55
N LYS A 271 89.72 -27.65 -35.84
CA LYS A 271 90.69 -28.76 -35.97
C LYS A 271 91.68 -28.52 -37.11
N SER A 272 91.23 -27.99 -38.25
CA SER A 272 92.10 -27.72 -39.39
C SER A 272 93.09 -26.59 -39.10
N VAL A 273 92.63 -25.53 -38.41
CA VAL A 273 93.50 -24.43 -37.95
C VAL A 273 94.53 -24.97 -36.96
N ILE A 274 94.11 -25.69 -35.92
CA ILE A 274 95.04 -26.30 -34.93
C ILE A 274 96.07 -27.21 -35.62
N LYS A 275 95.64 -28.03 -36.59
CA LYS A 275 96.53 -28.93 -37.33
C LYS A 275 97.50 -28.19 -38.27
N SER A 276 97.07 -27.07 -38.84
CA SER A 276 97.89 -26.25 -39.75
C SER A 276 98.95 -25.43 -39.03
N ILE A 277 98.77 -25.17 -37.73
CA ILE A 277 99.77 -24.51 -36.90
C ILE A 277 100.91 -25.51 -36.65
N THR A 278 102.03 -25.30 -37.34
CA THR A 278 103.25 -26.08 -37.08
C THR A 278 103.96 -25.52 -35.84
N PRO A 279 104.67 -26.36 -35.06
CA PRO A 279 105.43 -25.87 -33.89
C PRO A 279 106.55 -24.88 -34.28
N GLN A 280 106.91 -24.82 -35.56
CA GLN A 280 107.83 -23.82 -36.11
C GLN A 280 107.13 -22.45 -36.29
N GLN A 281 105.90 -22.45 -36.77
CA GLN A 281 105.09 -21.24 -36.96
C GLN A 281 104.64 -20.63 -35.62
N GLU A 282 104.46 -21.43 -34.56
CA GLU A 282 104.26 -20.92 -33.20
C GLU A 282 105.48 -20.13 -32.71
N LYS A 283 106.70 -20.64 -32.94
CA LYS A 283 107.94 -19.95 -32.58
C LYS A 283 108.13 -18.65 -33.38
N GLU A 284 107.81 -18.66 -34.67
CA GLU A 284 107.85 -17.47 -35.52
C GLU A 284 106.79 -16.43 -35.11
N SER A 285 105.60 -16.88 -34.68
CA SER A 285 104.55 -16.00 -34.17
C SER A 285 104.96 -15.37 -32.83
N ILE A 286 105.59 -16.13 -31.93
CA ILE A 286 106.17 -15.60 -30.68
C ILE A 286 107.28 -14.58 -31.01
N ALA A 287 108.14 -14.87 -31.99
CA ALA A 287 109.16 -13.93 -32.44
C ALA A 287 108.56 -12.64 -33.00
N LYS A 288 107.47 -12.74 -33.78
CA LYS A 288 106.71 -11.57 -34.26
C LYS A 288 106.08 -10.78 -33.09
N CYS A 289 105.49 -11.45 -32.11
CA CYS A 289 104.99 -10.78 -30.91
C CYS A 289 106.12 -10.03 -30.17
N ILE A 290 107.32 -10.62 -30.07
CA ILE A 290 108.49 -9.95 -29.48
C ILE A 290 108.93 -8.76 -30.35
N THR A 291 108.88 -8.86 -31.68
CA THR A 291 109.21 -7.71 -32.54
C THR A 291 108.17 -6.61 -32.42
N ASP A 292 106.88 -6.94 -32.35
CA ASP A 292 105.80 -5.96 -32.21
C ASP A 292 105.86 -5.27 -30.85
N LEU A 293 106.16 -6.02 -29.78
CA LEU A 293 106.42 -5.45 -28.45
C LEU A 293 107.67 -4.56 -28.45
N LYS A 294 108.75 -4.94 -29.14
CA LYS A 294 109.94 -4.10 -29.29
C LYS A 294 109.66 -2.84 -30.11
N LEU A 295 108.81 -2.92 -31.13
CA LEU A 295 108.38 -1.75 -31.91
C LEU A 295 107.54 -0.82 -31.03
N LEU A 296 106.52 -1.34 -30.32
CA LEU A 296 105.73 -0.56 -29.36
C LEU A 296 106.59 0.05 -28.25
N ALA A 297 107.60 -0.67 -27.75
CA ALA A 297 108.56 -0.18 -26.76
C ALA A 297 109.47 0.93 -27.32
N LYS A 298 109.95 0.80 -28.56
CA LYS A 298 110.71 1.86 -29.24
C LYS A 298 109.85 3.09 -29.51
N THR A 299 108.60 2.91 -29.92
CA THR A 299 107.65 4.02 -30.10
C THR A 299 107.38 4.73 -28.79
N THR A 300 107.24 4.01 -27.67
CA THR A 300 107.06 4.62 -26.34
C THR A 300 108.33 5.30 -25.82
N GLN A 301 109.52 4.73 -26.05
CA GLN A 301 110.79 5.38 -25.70
C GLN A 301 111.07 6.63 -26.54
N ALA A 302 110.82 6.60 -27.85
CA ALA A 302 110.92 7.76 -28.73
C ALA A 302 109.94 8.89 -28.34
N LYS A 303 108.81 8.54 -27.73
CA LYS A 303 107.82 9.48 -27.19
C LYS A 303 108.18 10.02 -25.79
N ALA A 304 109.14 9.40 -25.10
CA ALA A 304 109.62 9.81 -23.78
C ALA A 304 110.92 10.63 -23.83
N THR A 305 111.64 10.59 -24.97
CA THR A 305 112.86 11.39 -25.24
C THR A 305 112.60 12.61 -26.14
N ALA A 306 111.35 12.83 -26.55
CA ALA A 306 110.85 14.07 -27.16
C ALA A 306 110.08 14.85 -26.09
#